data_AF-A0A392MGE8-F1
#
_entry.id   AF-A0A392MGE8-F1
#
_cell.length_a   1.000
_cell.length_b   1.000
_cell.length_c   1.000
_cell.angle_alpha   90.00
_cell.angle_beta   90.00
_cell.angle_gamma   90.00
#
_symmetry.space_group_name_H-M   'P 1'
#
loop_
_entity.id
_entity.type
_entity.pdbx_description
1 polymer ?
#
loop_
_entity_poly.entity_id
_entity_poly.type
_entity_poly.pdbx_seq_one_letter_code
_entity_poly.pdbx_strand_id
1 'polypeptide(L)'
;AFFAEHPQYAKNDFFITGESYAGHYIPALASRIHQGNQASEGIHINLKGLAIGNGLTDPAIQYKAYPDFALDMGLISKGTHTRLGLVLVPACELAIKLCGTDGKAACLAALVACNLIFNDILLHAGGVNVGKQILPRLCD
;
A
#
# COMPACT_ATOMS: atom_id res chain seq x y z
N ALA A 1 11.33 0.62 26.37
CA ALA A 1 10.69 1.16 25.12
C ALA A 1 11.34 2.50 24.78
N PHE A 2 11.42 2.89 23.50
CA PHE A 2 12.29 3.99 23.02
C PHE A 2 12.22 5.29 23.84
N PHE A 3 11.03 5.89 24.02
CA PHE A 3 10.93 7.17 24.75
C PHE A 3 11.12 7.07 26.27
N ALA A 4 11.01 5.86 26.85
CA ALA A 4 11.35 5.66 28.26
C ALA A 4 12.87 5.69 28.47
N GLU A 5 13.63 5.15 27.52
CA GLU A 5 15.10 5.15 27.53
C GLU A 5 15.71 6.48 27.03
N HIS A 6 14.94 7.22 26.22
CA HIS A 6 15.39 8.48 25.62
C HIS A 6 14.37 9.62 25.85
N PRO A 7 14.11 9.99 27.12
CA PRO A 7 13.09 10.98 27.47
C PRO A 7 13.38 12.38 26.89
N GLN A 8 14.64 12.68 26.58
CA GLN A 8 15.04 13.95 25.95
C GLN A 8 14.40 14.19 24.58
N TYR A 9 13.96 13.13 23.88
CA TYR A 9 13.32 13.25 22.56
C TYR A 9 11.80 13.31 22.63
N ALA A 10 11.18 13.08 23.79
CA ALA A 10 9.72 12.98 23.89
C ALA A 10 8.98 14.28 23.54
N LYS A 11 9.64 15.44 23.69
CA LYS A 11 9.07 16.76 23.36
C LYS A 11 9.31 17.20 21.92
N ASN A 12 10.17 16.49 21.17
CA ASN A 12 10.48 16.86 19.80
C ASN A 12 9.27 16.64 18.90
N ASP A 13 9.24 17.35 17.77
CA ASP A 13 8.30 17.03 16.71
C ASP A 13 8.60 15.62 16.18
N PHE A 14 7.59 14.76 16.22
CA PHE A 14 7.71 13.37 15.84
C PHE A 14 7.02 13.12 14.50
N PHE A 15 7.73 12.45 13.58
CA PHE A 15 7.24 12.10 12.25
C PHE A 15 7.40 10.60 12.03
N ILE A 16 6.40 9.99 11.38
CA ILE A 16 6.45 8.58 11.00
C ILE A 16 6.60 8.52 9.49
N THR A 17 7.64 7.85 9.01
CA THR A 17 7.90 7.70 7.58
C THR A 17 8.17 6.25 7.23
N GLY A 18 7.89 5.88 5.99
CA GLY A 18 8.11 4.52 5.49
C GLY A 18 7.58 4.35 4.08
N GLU A 19 7.82 3.17 3.51
CA GLU A 19 7.52 2.87 2.11
C GLU A 19 6.73 1.55 1.96
N SER A 20 6.05 1.38 0.83
CA SER A 20 5.48 0.09 0.43
C SER A 20 4.40 -0.37 1.41
N TYR A 21 4.58 -1.53 2.06
CA TYR A 21 3.62 -2.04 3.03
C TYR A 21 3.49 -1.16 4.29
N ALA A 22 4.39 -0.19 4.48
CA ALA A 22 4.23 0.86 5.48
C ALA A 22 2.96 1.72 5.24
N GLY A 23 2.37 1.68 4.04
CA GLY A 23 1.03 2.22 3.78
C GLY A 23 -0.06 1.64 4.69
N HIS A 24 0.12 0.42 5.20
CA HIS A 24 -0.74 -0.16 6.24
C HIS A 24 -0.27 0.20 7.65
N TYR A 25 1.04 0.15 7.91
CA TYR A 25 1.58 0.34 9.27
C TYR A 25 1.47 1.77 9.77
N ILE A 26 1.78 2.74 8.91
CA ILE A 26 1.90 4.15 9.32
C ILE A 26 0.54 4.73 9.74
N PRO A 27 -0.55 4.56 8.98
CA PRO A 27 -1.87 5.01 9.43
C PRO A 27 -2.32 4.32 10.72
N ALA A 28 -2.07 3.01 10.86
CA ALA A 28 -2.43 2.26 12.05
C ALA A 28 -1.66 2.75 13.30
N LEU A 29 -0.35 2.96 13.16
CA LEU A 29 0.50 3.48 14.24
C LEU A 29 0.13 4.92 14.61
N ALA A 30 -0.06 5.79 13.62
CA ALA A 30 -0.48 7.17 13.83
C ALA A 30 -1.82 7.24 14.58
N SER A 31 -2.78 6.39 14.19
CA SER A 31 -4.08 6.28 14.85
C SER A 31 -3.92 5.82 16.31
N ARG A 32 -3.11 4.79 16.57
CA ARG A 32 -2.84 4.30 17.94
C ARG A 32 -2.18 5.36 18.82
N ILE A 33 -1.22 6.12 18.29
CA ILE A 33 -0.56 7.22 18.99
C ILE A 33 -1.58 8.32 19.30
N HIS A 34 -2.37 8.72 18.31
CA HIS A 34 -3.38 9.76 18.48
C HIS A 34 -4.39 9.38 19.58
N GLN A 35 -4.93 8.16 19.54
CA GLN A 35 -5.86 7.65 20.55
C GLN A 35 -5.21 7.55 21.94
N GLY A 36 -3.97 7.06 22.02
CA GLY A 36 -3.24 6.98 23.28
C GLY A 36 -2.99 8.35 23.90
N ASN A 37 -2.61 9.35 23.09
CA ASN A 37 -2.46 10.73 23.54
C ASN A 37 -3.77 11.32 24.07
N GLN A 38 -4.90 11.09 23.39
CA GLN A 38 -6.22 11.55 23.84
C GLN A 38 -6.64 10.88 25.17
N ALA A 39 -6.34 9.60 25.33
CA ALA A 39 -6.63 8.83 26.53
C ALA A 39 -5.59 9.03 27.66
N SER A 40 -4.56 9.86 27.45
CA SER A 40 -3.43 10.02 28.38
C SER A 40 -2.72 8.70 28.74
N GLU A 41 -2.64 7.78 27.78
CA GLU A 41 -1.97 6.49 27.93
C GLU A 41 -0.46 6.63 27.71
N GLY A 42 0.33 6.41 28.77
CA GLY A 42 1.78 6.37 28.68
C GLY A 42 2.44 7.73 28.40
N ILE A 43 3.58 7.72 27.72
CA ILE A 43 4.31 8.95 27.36
C ILE A 43 3.60 9.62 26.19
N HIS A 44 3.26 10.91 26.33
CA HIS A 44 2.69 11.70 25.24
C HIS A 44 3.70 11.84 24.09
N ILE A 45 3.30 11.41 22.89
CA ILE A 45 4.13 11.51 21.68
C ILE A 45 3.66 12.70 20.84
N ASN A 46 4.51 13.70 20.64
CA ASN A 46 4.19 14.91 19.87
C ASN A 46 4.19 14.64 18.34
N LEU A 47 3.25 13.81 17.87
CA LEU A 47 3.08 13.45 16.47
C LEU A 47 2.65 14.67 15.64
N LYS A 48 3.49 15.07 14.68
CA LYS A 48 3.24 16.22 13.80
C LYS A 48 2.83 15.85 12.39
N GLY A 49 3.24 14.68 11.92
CA GLY A 49 2.91 14.25 10.57
C GLY A 49 3.40 12.87 10.25
N LEU A 50 3.02 12.43 9.05
CA LEU A 50 3.43 11.17 8.48
C LEU A 50 3.70 11.32 6.98
N ALA A 51 4.60 10.50 6.44
CA ALA A 51 4.89 10.43 5.02
C ALA A 51 5.00 8.97 4.58
N ILE A 52 4.35 8.62 3.47
CA ILE A 52 4.30 7.26 2.96
C ILE A 52 4.76 7.28 1.51
N GLY A 53 5.93 6.71 1.22
CA GLY A 53 6.43 6.52 -0.14
C GLY A 53 5.80 5.29 -0.78
N ASN A 54 5.26 5.42 -2.00
CA ASN A 54 4.74 4.30 -2.81
C ASN A 54 3.94 3.25 -2.00
N GLY A 55 3.09 3.72 -1.08
CA GLY A 55 2.46 2.86 -0.09
C GLY A 55 1.32 2.03 -0.63
N LEU A 56 1.16 0.79 -0.17
CA LEU A 56 -0.10 0.06 -0.29
C LEU A 56 -1.01 0.48 0.86
N THR A 57 -1.97 1.37 0.56
CA THR A 57 -2.85 2.01 1.54
C THR A 57 -4.31 1.67 1.27
N ASP A 58 -4.72 1.67 0.00
CA ASP A 58 -6.06 1.25 -0.44
C ASP A 58 -5.93 0.25 -1.58
N PRO A 59 -5.94 -1.06 -1.28
CA PRO A 59 -5.85 -2.11 -2.29
C PRO A 59 -6.98 -2.05 -3.34
N ALA A 60 -8.19 -1.61 -2.97
CA ALA A 60 -9.33 -1.62 -3.89
C ALA A 60 -9.13 -0.62 -5.03
N ILE A 61 -8.55 0.54 -4.71
CA ILE A 61 -8.20 1.56 -5.71
C ILE A 61 -6.91 1.18 -6.44
N GLN A 62 -5.89 0.74 -5.71
CA GLN A 62 -4.55 0.59 -6.27
C GLN A 62 -4.40 -0.61 -7.22
N TYR A 63 -4.98 -1.78 -6.91
CA TYR A 63 -4.88 -2.95 -7.80
C TYR A 63 -5.62 -2.74 -9.12
N LYS A 64 -6.70 -1.95 -9.10
CA LYS A 64 -7.43 -1.56 -10.31
C LYS A 64 -6.61 -0.70 -11.25
N ALA A 65 -5.70 0.11 -10.72
CA ALA A 65 -4.86 1.02 -11.51
C ALA A 65 -3.65 0.31 -12.17
N TYR A 66 -3.28 -0.90 -11.73
CA TYR A 66 -2.10 -1.59 -12.27
C TYR A 66 -2.17 -1.91 -13.77
N PRO A 67 -3.29 -2.41 -14.34
CA PRO A 67 -3.37 -2.64 -15.77
C PRO A 67 -3.22 -1.34 -16.58
N ASP A 68 -3.86 -0.25 -16.16
CA ASP A 68 -3.76 1.05 -16.85
C ASP A 68 -2.32 1.55 -16.85
N PHE A 69 -1.68 1.57 -15.68
CA PHE A 69 -0.26 1.93 -15.55
C PHE A 69 0.63 1.05 -16.43
N ALA A 70 0.41 -0.26 -16.42
CA ALA A 70 1.20 -1.19 -17.22
C ALA A 70 1.02 -0.99 -18.73
N LEU A 71 -0.20 -0.65 -19.18
CA LEU A 71 -0.47 -0.34 -20.58
C LEU A 71 0.22 0.97 -20.98
N ASP A 72 0.04 2.02 -20.19
CA ASP A 72 0.61 3.35 -20.46
C ASP A 72 2.14 3.31 -20.50
N MET A 73 2.74 2.47 -19.66
CA MET A 73 4.19 2.25 -19.60
C MET A 73 4.71 1.28 -20.66
N GLY A 74 3.84 0.70 -21.50
CA GLY A 74 4.22 -0.23 -22.55
C GLY A 74 4.69 -1.60 -22.05
N LEU A 75 4.29 -1.99 -20.84
CA LEU A 75 4.65 -3.27 -20.21
C LEU A 75 3.77 -4.41 -20.67
N ILE A 76 2.54 -4.08 -21.06
CA ILE A 76 1.55 -5.04 -21.54
C ILE A 76 0.89 -4.55 -22.81
N SER A 77 0.35 -5.49 -23.59
CA SER A 77 -0.45 -5.17 -24.78
C SER A 77 -1.86 -4.71 -24.40
N LYS A 78 -2.55 -4.03 -25.31
CA LYS A 78 -3.98 -3.69 -25.17
C LYS A 78 -4.86 -4.94 -24.95
N GLY A 79 -4.49 -6.07 -25.58
CA GLY A 79 -5.19 -7.35 -25.38
C GLY A 79 -5.03 -7.89 -23.97
N THR A 80 -3.82 -7.83 -23.42
CA THR A 80 -3.53 -8.19 -22.02
C THR A 80 -4.30 -7.29 -21.05
N HIS A 81 -4.25 -5.97 -21.26
CA HIS A 81 -5.02 -4.99 -20.47
C HIS A 81 -6.52 -5.31 -20.46
N THR A 82 -7.11 -5.57 -21.62
CA THR A 82 -8.53 -5.92 -21.75
C THR A 82 -8.86 -7.20 -20.98
N ARG A 83 -8.02 -8.23 -21.07
CA ARG A 83 -8.18 -9.50 -20.33
C ARG A 83 -8.13 -9.29 -18.82
N LEU A 84 -7.15 -8.51 -18.34
CA LEU A 84 -7.01 -8.18 -16.92
C LEU A 84 -8.26 -7.45 -16.39
N GLY A 85 -8.74 -6.46 -17.13
CA GLY A 85 -9.93 -5.67 -16.78
C GLY A 85 -11.24 -6.47 -16.79
N LEU A 86 -11.34 -7.51 -17.62
CA LEU A 86 -12.55 -8.35 -17.69
C LEU A 86 -12.62 -9.44 -16.61
N VAL A 87 -11.48 -9.96 -16.17
CA VAL A 87 -11.44 -11.17 -15.31
C VAL A 87 -10.80 -10.90 -13.96
N LEU A 88 -9.54 -10.46 -13.94
CA LEU A 88 -8.76 -10.41 -12.70
C LEU A 88 -9.07 -9.18 -11.85
N VAL A 89 -9.30 -8.02 -12.46
CA VAL A 89 -9.68 -6.80 -11.73
C VAL A 89 -11.03 -6.99 -11.00
N PRO A 90 -12.13 -7.43 -11.64
CA PRO A 90 -13.39 -7.64 -10.93
C PRO A 90 -13.29 -8.73 -9.85
N ALA A 91 -12.51 -9.79 -10.08
CA ALA A 91 -12.27 -10.83 -9.09
C ALA A 91 -11.54 -10.30 -7.84
N CYS A 92 -10.52 -9.46 -8.05
CA CYS A 92 -9.80 -8.79 -6.97
C CYS A 92 -10.71 -7.83 -6.19
N GLU A 93 -11.46 -6.95 -6.88
CA GLU A 93 -12.40 -6.02 -6.24
C GLU A 93 -13.43 -6.75 -5.38
N LEU A 94 -14.02 -7.84 -5.89
CA LEU A 94 -14.95 -8.67 -5.13
C LEU A 94 -14.28 -9.32 -3.92
N ALA A 95 -13.08 -9.88 -4.09
CA ALA A 95 -12.38 -10.54 -3.00
C ALA A 95 -11.98 -9.56 -1.89
N ILE A 96 -11.53 -8.34 -2.23
CA ILE A 96 -11.26 -7.27 -1.26
C ILE A 96 -12.54 -6.91 -0.51
N LYS A 97 -13.68 -6.79 -1.20
CA LYS A 97 -14.96 -6.51 -0.54
C LYS A 97 -15.37 -7.61 0.43
N LEU A 98 -15.06 -8.87 0.13
CA LEU A 98 -15.36 -10.02 0.99
C LEU A 98 -14.39 -10.20 2.16
N CYS A 99 -13.16 -9.67 2.08
CA CYS A 99 -12.16 -9.73 3.16
C CYS A 99 -12.70 -9.15 4.48
N GLY A 100 -13.40 -8.01 4.44
CA GLY A 100 -14.00 -7.39 5.61
C GLY A 100 -13.00 -7.12 6.74
N THR A 101 -13.49 -7.07 8.00
CA THR A 101 -12.66 -6.82 9.20
C THR A 101 -12.20 -8.10 9.90
N ASP A 102 -12.76 -9.26 9.55
CA ASP A 102 -12.57 -10.53 10.29
C ASP A 102 -11.37 -11.35 9.76
N GLY A 103 -10.74 -10.90 8.68
CA GLY A 103 -9.28 -10.98 8.50
C GLY A 103 -8.65 -12.32 8.10
N LYS A 104 -9.38 -13.44 8.10
CA LYS A 104 -8.74 -14.77 8.00
C LYS A 104 -8.68 -15.30 6.55
N ALA A 105 -9.61 -16.16 6.16
CA ALA A 105 -9.53 -16.85 4.87
C ALA A 105 -9.86 -15.92 3.69
N ALA A 106 -10.85 -15.03 3.85
CA ALA A 106 -11.28 -14.13 2.77
C ALA A 106 -10.20 -13.09 2.40
N CYS A 107 -9.44 -12.60 3.38
CA CYS A 107 -8.34 -11.66 3.11
C CYS A 107 -7.14 -12.34 2.45
N LEU A 108 -6.84 -13.58 2.81
CA LEU A 108 -5.83 -14.36 2.09
C LEU A 108 -6.27 -14.62 0.64
N ALA A 109 -7.55 -14.95 0.43
CA ALA A 109 -8.10 -15.10 -0.91
C ALA A 109 -8.02 -13.80 -1.73
N ALA A 110 -8.32 -12.66 -1.10
CA ALA A 110 -8.14 -11.34 -1.72
C ALA A 110 -6.69 -11.07 -2.10
N LEU A 111 -5.75 -11.35 -1.19
CA LEU A 111 -4.31 -11.20 -1.47
C LEU A 111 -3.89 -12.05 -2.67
N VAL A 112 -4.32 -13.31 -2.73
CA VAL A 112 -4.00 -14.19 -3.86
C VAL A 112 -4.62 -13.66 -5.15
N ALA A 113 -5.93 -13.37 -5.15
CA ALA A 113 -6.65 -12.91 -6.33
C ALA A 113 -6.06 -11.62 -6.91
N CYS A 114 -5.73 -10.66 -6.05
CA CYS A 114 -5.18 -9.38 -6.47
C CYS A 114 -3.73 -9.48 -6.96
N ASN A 115 -2.89 -10.30 -6.31
CA ASN A 115 -1.51 -10.50 -6.77
C ASN A 115 -1.41 -11.17 -8.14
N LEU A 116 -2.44 -11.90 -8.60
CA LEU A 116 -2.47 -12.44 -9.96
C LEU A 116 -2.39 -11.34 -11.02
N ILE A 117 -2.97 -10.16 -10.78
CA ILE A 117 -2.88 -9.02 -11.70
C ILE A 117 -1.41 -8.59 -11.87
N PHE A 118 -0.72 -8.39 -10.74
CA PHE A 118 0.68 -7.96 -10.75
C PHE A 118 1.60 -9.02 -11.35
N ASN A 119 1.39 -10.30 -11.02
CA ASN A 119 2.17 -11.40 -11.57
C ASN A 119 1.96 -11.55 -13.08
N ASP A 120 0.73 -11.40 -13.59
CA ASP A 120 0.46 -11.44 -15.03
C ASP A 120 1.17 -10.29 -15.76
N ILE A 121 1.16 -9.08 -15.20
CA ILE A 121 1.91 -7.94 -15.74
C ILE A 121 3.42 -8.26 -15.78
N LEU A 122 3.99 -8.76 -14.69
CA LEU A 122 5.42 -9.11 -14.63
C LEU A 122 5.83 -10.16 -15.66
N LEU A 123 4.97 -11.16 -15.91
CA LEU A 123 5.22 -12.19 -16.92
C LEU A 123 5.32 -11.60 -18.34
N HIS A 124 4.52 -10.57 -18.65
CA HIS A 124 4.55 -9.91 -19.96
C HIS A 124 5.63 -8.83 -20.07
N ALA A 125 6.01 -8.20 -18.95
CA ALA A 125 6.98 -7.12 -18.90
C ALA A 125 8.44 -7.54 -19.19
N GLY A 126 8.72 -8.82 -19.42
CA GLY A 126 10.02 -9.26 -19.95
C GLY A 126 11.23 -9.04 -19.02
N GLY A 127 11.05 -9.16 -17.70
CA GLY A 127 12.14 -9.05 -16.71
C GLY A 127 12.48 -7.61 -16.30
N VAL A 128 11.62 -6.64 -16.64
CA VAL A 128 11.80 -5.24 -16.22
C VAL A 128 11.53 -5.06 -14.72
N ASN A 129 12.36 -4.24 -14.06
CA ASN A 129 12.08 -3.79 -12.71
C ASN A 129 10.98 -2.71 -12.72
N VAL A 130 9.73 -3.17 -12.54
CA VAL A 130 8.54 -2.31 -12.50
C VAL A 130 8.58 -1.26 -11.39
N GLY A 131 9.28 -1.51 -10.27
CA GLY A 131 9.45 -0.54 -9.20
C GLY A 131 10.30 0.68 -9.60
N LYS A 132 11.20 0.51 -10.57
CA LYS A 132 12.05 1.60 -11.09
C LYS A 132 11.40 2.35 -12.26
N GLN A 133 10.40 1.75 -12.90
CA GLN A 133 9.78 2.29 -14.10
C GLN A 133 8.88 3.52 -13.86
N ILE A 134 8.66 3.89 -12.60
CA ILE A 134 8.01 5.14 -12.21
C ILE A 134 8.91 6.36 -12.51
N LEU A 135 10.24 6.20 -12.46
CA LEU A 135 11.17 7.34 -12.58
C LEU A 135 11.32 7.97 -13.97
N PRO A 136 11.40 7.22 -15.09
CA PRO A 136 11.77 7.82 -16.37
C PRO A 136 10.75 8.80 -16.96
N ARG A 137 9.46 8.75 -16.58
CA ARG A 137 8.41 9.65 -17.11
C ARG A 137 7.94 10.75 -16.14
N LEU A 138 8.48 10.79 -14.92
CA LEU A 138 8.22 11.88 -13.96
C LEU A 138 9.18 13.06 -14.16
N CYS A 139 10.19 12.91 -15.01
CA CYS A 139 11.21 13.91 -15.31
C CYS A 139 11.20 14.38 -16.78
N ASP A 140 10.22 13.94 -17.58
CA ASP A 140 9.89 14.45 -18.92
C ASP A 140 8.63 15.31 -18.85
#